data_AF-A0A6A1VV20-F1
#
_entry.id   AF-A0A6A1VV20-F1
#
_cell.length_a   1.000
_cell.length_b   1.000
_cell.length_c   1.000
_cell.angle_alpha   90.00
_cell.angle_beta   90.00
_cell.angle_gamma   90.00
#
_symmetry.space_group_name_H-M   'P 1'
#
loop_
_entity.id
_entity.type
_entity.pdbx_description
1 polymer ?
#
loop_
_entity_poly.entity_id
_entity_poly.type
_entity_poly.pdbx_seq_one_letter_code
_entity_poly.pdbx_strand_id
1 'polypeptide(L)'
;MEDDDVSNGRQVSYSSISSKSRSHKKRDKVAAGLESNFAMIAQDMHNIADAINEINVYSFVDELYEGVMKMEGFDEVQLASAFDYLIVNETVARAFNKKGINLRRLWLEKFFNQHI
;
A
#
# COMPACT_ATOMS: atom_id res chain seq x y z
N MET A 1 -67.08 -73.04 9.04
CA MET A 1 -65.65 -73.01 9.39
C MET A 1 -64.92 -72.62 8.12
N GLU A 2 -64.85 -71.32 7.79
CA GLU A 2 -64.11 -70.26 8.51
C GLU A 2 -62.62 -70.69 8.60
N ASP A 3 -61.63 -70.00 8.03
CA ASP A 3 -61.54 -68.61 7.58
C ASP A 3 -60.58 -68.45 6.38
N ASP A 4 -60.88 -67.41 5.61
CA ASP A 4 -60.08 -66.80 4.55
C ASP A 4 -58.71 -66.28 5.05
N ASP A 5 -57.68 -66.35 4.20
CA ASP A 5 -56.65 -65.30 4.17
C ASP A 5 -56.29 -64.97 2.72
N VAL A 6 -56.97 -63.94 2.22
CA VAL A 6 -56.63 -63.18 1.03
C VAL A 6 -55.74 -62.03 1.48
N SER A 7 -54.50 -61.97 1.00
CA SER A 7 -53.70 -60.74 1.07
C SER A 7 -53.07 -60.38 -0.28
N ASN A 8 -53.95 -59.80 -1.09
CA ASN A 8 -53.79 -58.59 -1.89
C ASN A 8 -52.38 -58.00 -2.13
N GLY A 9 -51.91 -58.11 -3.37
CA GLY A 9 -51.84 -56.95 -4.28
C GLY A 9 -51.07 -55.68 -3.89
N ARG A 10 -49.92 -55.52 -4.56
CA ARG A 10 -49.39 -54.31 -5.25
C ARG A 10 -48.74 -53.15 -4.48
N GLN A 11 -47.57 -52.82 -5.04
CA GLN A 11 -46.91 -51.52 -5.15
C GLN A 11 -46.51 -50.82 -3.86
N VAL A 12 -45.31 -51.16 -3.39
CA VAL A 12 -44.49 -50.19 -2.65
C VAL A 12 -43.67 -49.43 -3.68
N SER A 13 -44.15 -48.24 -4.02
CA SER A 13 -43.42 -47.22 -4.78
C SER A 13 -42.03 -47.05 -4.16
N TYR A 14 -40.99 -47.17 -4.98
CA TYR A 14 -39.68 -46.63 -4.61
C TYR A 14 -39.89 -45.12 -4.42
N SER A 15 -39.96 -44.67 -3.18
CA SER A 15 -39.82 -43.25 -2.91
C SER A 15 -38.36 -42.94 -3.21
N SER A 16 -38.11 -42.38 -4.40
CA SER A 16 -36.86 -41.72 -4.70
C SER A 16 -36.66 -40.67 -3.62
N ILE A 17 -35.77 -40.96 -2.66
CA ILE A 17 -35.34 -39.99 -1.68
C ILE A 17 -34.52 -38.97 -2.47
N SER A 18 -35.20 -37.97 -3.05
CA SER A 18 -34.55 -36.74 -3.47
C SER A 18 -34.25 -35.95 -2.20
N SER A 19 -33.31 -36.41 -1.40
CA SER A 19 -32.71 -35.58 -0.37
C SER A 19 -31.83 -34.58 -1.10
N LYS A 20 -32.41 -33.40 -1.40
CA LYS A 20 -31.70 -32.19 -1.80
C LYS A 20 -30.37 -32.15 -1.05
N SER A 21 -29.27 -32.27 -1.79
CA SER A 21 -27.92 -32.02 -1.30
C SER A 21 -27.96 -30.75 -0.48
N ARG A 22 -27.75 -30.86 0.84
CA ARG A 22 -27.71 -29.72 1.76
C ARG A 22 -26.76 -28.70 1.17
N SER A 23 -27.31 -27.59 0.70
CA SER A 23 -26.59 -26.54 0.01
C SER A 23 -25.35 -26.15 0.82
N HIS A 24 -24.18 -26.26 0.20
CA HIS A 24 -22.88 -25.82 0.74
C HIS A 24 -22.81 -24.30 1.02
N LYS A 25 -23.93 -23.56 0.90
CA LYS A 25 -24.06 -22.10 1.11
C LYS A 25 -23.47 -21.56 2.42
N LYS A 26 -23.36 -22.37 3.48
CA LYS A 26 -22.76 -21.92 4.75
C LYS A 26 -21.22 -21.79 4.67
N ARG A 27 -20.53 -22.64 3.91
CA ARG A 27 -19.07 -22.54 3.74
C ARG A 27 -18.68 -21.36 2.84
N ASP A 28 -19.50 -21.09 1.85
CA ASP A 28 -19.29 -20.02 0.87
C ASP A 28 -19.29 -18.62 1.51
N LYS A 29 -20.16 -18.39 2.50
CA LYS A 29 -20.19 -17.13 3.27
C LYS A 29 -18.97 -16.91 4.15
N VAL A 30 -18.39 -17.98 4.70
CA VAL A 30 -17.18 -17.89 5.54
C VAL A 30 -15.96 -17.61 4.66
N ALA A 31 -15.86 -18.26 3.50
CA ALA A 31 -14.82 -17.99 2.52
C ALA A 31 -14.92 -16.55 1.98
N ALA A 32 -16.12 -16.08 1.61
CA ALA A 32 -16.35 -14.70 1.19
C ALA A 32 -16.04 -13.67 2.30
N GLY A 33 -16.35 -13.98 3.56
CA GLY A 33 -16.00 -13.14 4.71
C GLY A 33 -14.49 -13.06 4.94
N LEU A 34 -13.77 -14.18 4.81
CA LEU A 34 -12.30 -14.21 4.89
C LEU A 34 -11.65 -13.42 3.75
N GLU A 35 -12.13 -13.59 2.52
CA GLU A 35 -11.66 -12.84 1.35
C GLU A 35 -11.89 -11.33 1.53
N SER A 36 -13.07 -10.95 2.04
CA SER A 36 -13.39 -9.55 2.36
C SER A 36 -12.47 -8.97 3.43
N ASN A 37 -12.16 -9.75 4.48
CA ASN A 37 -11.22 -9.31 5.51
C ASN A 37 -9.80 -9.17 4.94
N PHE A 38 -9.38 -10.08 4.06
CA PHE A 38 -8.06 -10.03 3.43
C PHE A 38 -7.94 -8.82 2.49
N ALA A 39 -8.98 -8.51 1.71
CA ALA A 39 -9.05 -7.32 0.88
C ALA A 39 -8.97 -6.03 1.72
N MET A 40 -9.67 -5.98 2.85
CA MET A 40 -9.63 -4.83 3.77
C MET A 40 -8.23 -4.65 4.37
N ILE A 41 -7.60 -5.74 4.82
CA ILE A 41 -6.21 -5.68 5.33
C ILE A 41 -5.23 -5.25 4.24
N ALA A 42 -5.38 -5.75 3.01
CA ALA A 42 -4.53 -5.35 1.89
C ALA A 42 -4.69 -3.85 1.58
N GLN A 43 -5.91 -3.33 1.67
CA GLN A 43 -6.18 -1.91 1.48
C GLN A 43 -5.59 -1.06 2.61
N ASP A 44 -5.74 -1.49 3.87
CA ASP A 44 -5.14 -0.79 5.01
C ASP A 44 -3.61 -0.78 4.90
N MET A 45 -2.99 -1.89 4.50
CA MET A 45 -1.56 -1.96 4.23
C MET A 45 -1.12 -1.03 3.11
N HIS A 46 -1.90 -0.91 2.04
CA HIS A 46 -1.64 0.04 0.95
C HIS A 46 -1.70 1.49 1.45
N ASN A 47 -2.76 1.85 2.19
CA ASN A 47 -2.91 3.18 2.78
C ASN A 47 -1.75 3.52 3.74
N ILE A 48 -1.30 2.55 4.54
CA ILE A 48 -0.13 2.73 5.42
C ILE A 48 1.14 2.95 4.60
N ALA A 49 1.35 2.18 3.54
CA ALA A 49 2.52 2.34 2.67
C ALA A 49 2.56 3.74 2.02
N ASP A 50 1.42 4.22 1.54
CA ASP A 50 1.28 5.56 0.95
C ASP A 50 1.56 6.65 2.00
N ALA A 51 0.95 6.54 3.20
CA ALA A 51 1.20 7.48 4.29
C ALA A 51 2.68 7.51 4.73
N ILE A 52 3.36 6.36 4.81
CA ILE A 52 4.80 6.29 5.10
C ILE A 52 5.60 7.00 4.02
N ASN A 53 5.25 6.79 2.76
CA ASN A 53 5.93 7.43 1.63
C ASN A 53 5.76 8.95 1.67
N GLU A 54 4.55 9.45 1.95
CA GLU A 54 4.29 10.87 2.12
C GLU A 54 5.10 11.48 3.27
N ILE A 55 5.12 10.85 4.45
CA ILE A 55 5.89 11.33 5.61
C ILE A 55 7.39 11.46 5.27
N ASN A 56 7.95 10.47 4.57
CA ASN A 56 9.35 10.48 4.16
C ASN A 56 9.69 11.62 3.19
N VAL A 57 8.74 12.03 2.34
CA VAL A 57 8.92 13.16 1.42
C VAL A 57 8.98 14.48 2.21
N TYR A 58 8.04 14.72 3.12
CA TYR A 58 8.02 15.98 3.89
C TYR A 58 9.24 16.14 4.79
N SER A 59 9.63 15.09 5.52
CA SER A 59 10.82 15.16 6.40
C SER A 59 12.10 15.45 5.62
N PHE A 60 12.20 14.93 4.40
CA PHE A 60 13.36 15.15 3.53
C PHE A 60 13.46 16.60 3.05
N VAL A 61 12.33 17.22 2.71
CA VAL A 61 12.27 18.61 2.24
C VAL A 61 12.71 19.57 3.33
N ASP A 62 12.24 19.38 4.57
CA ASP A 62 12.62 20.22 5.70
C ASP A 62 14.13 20.14 6.00
N GLU A 63 14.69 18.92 6.03
CA GLU A 63 16.13 18.72 6.23
C GLU A 63 16.96 19.37 5.12
N LEU A 64 16.50 19.27 3.87
CA LEU A 64 17.16 19.87 2.72
C LEU A 64 17.10 21.40 2.77
N TYR A 65 15.94 21.95 3.13
CA TYR A 65 15.74 23.39 3.24
C TYR A 65 16.72 23.97 4.26
N GLU A 66 16.75 23.41 5.46
CA GLU A 66 17.69 23.81 6.51
C GLU A 66 19.15 23.63 6.09
N GLY A 67 19.44 22.53 5.37
CA GLY A 67 20.80 22.21 4.91
C GLY A 67 21.33 23.13 3.83
N VAL A 68 20.46 23.73 3.01
CA VAL A 68 20.81 24.67 1.92
C VAL A 68 20.73 26.11 2.40
N MET A 69 19.62 26.51 3.03
CA MET A 69 19.36 27.92 3.39
C MET A 69 20.26 28.43 4.52
N LYS A 70 20.78 27.54 5.38
CA LYS A 70 21.75 27.93 6.43
C LYS A 70 23.20 28.05 5.93
N MET A 71 23.46 27.89 4.64
CA MET A 71 24.81 27.99 4.11
C MET A 71 25.26 29.45 4.02
N GLU A 72 26.16 29.85 4.92
CA GLU A 72 26.76 31.18 4.91
C GLU A 72 27.66 31.41 3.68
N GLY A 73 27.66 32.67 3.20
CA GLY A 73 28.53 33.12 2.11
C GLY A 73 27.90 33.06 0.71
N PHE A 74 26.61 32.74 0.61
CA PHE A 74 25.84 32.78 -0.64
C PHE A 74 24.64 33.71 -0.50
N ASP A 75 24.21 34.28 -1.62
CA ASP A 75 22.99 35.08 -1.68
C ASP A 75 21.73 34.19 -1.59
N GLU A 76 20.66 34.70 -0.98
CA GLU A 76 19.42 33.96 -0.78
C GLU A 76 18.79 33.50 -2.10
N VAL A 77 18.90 34.30 -3.18
CA VAL A 77 18.39 33.93 -4.50
C VAL A 77 19.18 32.77 -5.09
N GLN A 78 20.50 32.72 -4.87
CA GLN A 78 21.33 31.61 -5.30
C GLN A 78 20.97 30.34 -4.55
N LEU A 79 20.81 30.43 -3.22
CA LEU A 79 20.41 29.30 -2.39
C LEU A 79 19.03 28.76 -2.77
N ALA A 80 18.07 29.62 -3.08
CA ALA A 80 16.76 29.23 -3.60
C ALA A 80 16.86 28.47 -4.92
N SER A 81 17.67 28.95 -5.87
CA SER A 81 17.89 28.25 -7.14
C SER A 81 18.52 26.86 -6.97
N ALA A 82 19.50 26.73 -6.06
CA ALA A 82 20.09 25.45 -5.72
C ALA A 82 19.06 24.51 -5.05
N PHE A 83 18.23 25.03 -4.16
CA PHE A 83 17.18 24.28 -3.50
C PHE A 83 16.15 23.74 -4.50
N ASP A 84 15.66 24.57 -5.43
CA ASP A 84 14.72 24.16 -6.48
C ASP A 84 15.30 23.04 -7.35
N TYR A 85 16.57 23.15 -7.74
CA TYR A 85 17.27 22.09 -8.46
C TYR A 85 17.35 20.78 -7.66
N LEU A 86 17.66 20.88 -6.36
CA LEU A 86 17.80 19.73 -5.47
C LEU A 86 16.47 19.03 -5.20
N ILE A 87 15.36 19.78 -5.09
CA ILE A 87 14.01 19.22 -4.96
C ILE A 87 13.63 18.39 -6.18
N VAL A 88 13.95 18.87 -7.39
CA VAL A 88 13.70 18.11 -8.63
C VAL A 88 14.63 16.89 -8.74
N ASN A 89 15.84 16.96 -8.18
CA ASN A 89 16.86 15.92 -8.26
C ASN A 89 17.11 15.23 -6.91
N GLU A 90 16.14 14.45 -6.46
CA GLU A 90 16.12 13.82 -5.14
C GLU A 90 17.41 13.05 -4.80
N THR A 91 17.98 12.31 -5.75
CA THR A 91 19.24 11.56 -5.53
C THR A 91 20.41 12.49 -5.19
N VAL A 92 20.51 13.63 -5.88
CA VAL A 92 21.55 14.62 -5.64
C VAL A 92 21.34 15.29 -4.29
N ALA A 93 20.09 15.59 -3.94
CA ALA A 93 19.70 16.18 -2.67
C ALA A 93 19.95 15.26 -1.47
N ARG A 94 19.63 13.97 -1.57
CA ARG A 94 20.01 12.98 -0.56
C ARG A 94 21.53 12.92 -0.39
N ALA A 95 22.30 12.96 -1.48
CA ALA A 95 23.76 12.99 -1.42
C ALA A 95 24.29 14.30 -0.81
N PHE A 96 23.66 15.44 -1.09
CA PHE A 96 23.99 16.74 -0.53
C PHE A 96 23.80 16.76 1.00
N ASN A 97 22.67 16.27 1.50
CA ASN A 97 22.41 16.21 2.95
C ASN A 97 23.38 15.29 3.70
N LYS A 98 23.93 14.25 3.05
CA LYS A 98 24.97 13.41 3.66
C LYS A 98 26.36 14.07 3.70
N LYS A 99 26.60 15.14 2.95
CA LYS A 99 27.88 15.87 2.97
C LYS A 99 28.00 16.71 4.25
N GLY A 100 29.23 16.83 4.76
CA GLY A 100 29.57 17.81 5.78
C GLY A 100 29.59 19.24 5.22
N ILE A 101 29.60 20.24 6.11
CA ILE A 101 29.42 21.66 5.75
C ILE A 101 30.39 22.16 4.68
N ASN A 102 31.67 21.77 4.74
CA ASN A 102 32.68 22.18 3.75
C ASN A 102 32.41 21.59 2.36
N LEU A 103 31.92 20.35 2.30
CA LEU A 103 31.58 19.69 1.04
C LEU A 103 30.26 20.20 0.46
N ARG A 104 29.32 20.63 1.31
CA ARG A 104 28.10 21.33 0.87
C ARG A 104 28.45 22.69 0.26
N ARG A 105 29.33 23.46 0.90
CA ARG A 105 29.85 24.72 0.35
C ARG A 105 30.50 24.53 -1.01
N LEU A 106 31.43 23.58 -1.12
CA LEU A 106 32.11 23.28 -2.39
C LEU A 106 31.13 22.82 -3.48
N TRP A 107 30.08 22.07 -3.10
CA TRP A 107 29.05 21.66 -4.05
C TRP A 107 28.28 22.87 -4.58
N LEU A 108 27.87 23.79 -3.69
CA LEU A 108 27.17 25.04 -4.08
C LEU A 108 28.05 25.92 -4.98
N GLU A 109 29.31 26.12 -4.63
CA GLU A 109 30.27 26.85 -5.47
C GLU A 109 30.36 26.25 -6.87
N LYS A 110 30.47 24.92 -6.97
CA LYS A 110 30.51 24.23 -8.27
C LYS A 110 29.21 24.36 -9.04
N PHE A 111 28.08 24.24 -8.35
CA PHE A 111 26.75 24.37 -8.95
C PHE A 111 26.56 25.76 -9.54
N PHE A 112 26.88 26.82 -8.79
CA PHE A 112 26.75 28.20 -9.27
C PHE A 112 27.75 28.53 -10.37
N ASN A 113 28.98 28.04 -10.31
CA ASN A 113 29.96 28.23 -11.39
C ASN A 113 29.60 27.49 -12.70
N GLN A 114 28.66 26.55 -12.66
CA GLN A 114 28.19 25.81 -13.84
C GLN A 114 26.86 26.33 -14.39
N HIS A 115 26.09 27.06 -13.59
CA HIS A 115 24.72 27.48 -13.90
C HIS A 115 24.47 29.00 -13.84
N ILE A 116 25.50 29.81 -13.57
CA ILE A 116 25.51 31.28 -13.66
C ILE A 116 26.46 31.72 -14.77
#